data_AF-A0A7V5AMK0-F1
#
_entry.id   AF-A0A7V5AMK0-F1
#
_cell.length_a   1.000
_cell.length_b   1.000
_cell.length_c   1.000
_cell.angle_alpha   90.00
_cell.angle_beta   90.00
_cell.angle_gamma   90.00
#
_symmetry.space_group_name_H-M   'P 1'
#
loop_
_entity.id
_entity.type
_entity.pdbx_description
1 polymer ?
#
loop_
_entity_poly.entity_id
_entity_poly.type
_entity_poly.pdbx_seq_one_letter_code
_entity_poly.pdbx_strand_id
1 'polypeptide(L)' 'FTPEGKAKICGDVDFEGVKEKASMITPVPGGVGPMTITMLMMNTVKAAKLAAGIK' A
#
# COMPACT_ATOMS: atom_id res chain seq x y z
N PHE A 1 -10.29 -5.58 19.08
CA PHE A 1 -11.25 -6.06 18.06
C PHE A 1 -12.21 -4.94 17.72
N THR A 2 -12.52 -4.74 16.44
CA THR A 2 -13.56 -3.78 16.01
C THR A 2 -14.96 -4.29 16.43
N PRO A 3 -16.00 -3.44 16.45
CA PRO A 3 -17.37 -3.87 16.71
C PRO A 3 -17.85 -5.01 15.79
N GLU A 4 -17.23 -5.16 14.63
CA GLU A 4 -17.48 -6.18 13.60
C GLU A 4 -16.65 -7.47 13.79
N GLY A 5 -15.88 -7.60 14.88
CA GLY A 5 -15.05 -8.77 15.16
C GLY A 5 -13.75 -8.86 14.36
N LYS A 6 -13.44 -7.89 13.50
CA LYS A 6 -12.17 -7.85 12.75
C LYS A 6 -11.04 -7.26 13.57
N ALA A 7 -9.82 -7.79 13.40
CA ALA A 7 -8.60 -7.18 13.92
C ALA A 7 -8.39 -5.80 13.27
N LYS A 8 -8.00 -4.80 14.07
CA LYS A 8 -7.64 -3.48 13.55
C LYS A 8 -6.29 -3.61 12.83
N ILE A 9 -6.24 -3.23 11.57
CA ILE A 9 -4.99 -3.19 10.82
C ILE A 9 -4.26 -1.91 11.22
N CYS A 10 -3.10 -2.05 11.83
CA CYS A 10 -2.21 -0.97 12.23
C CYS A 10 -0.86 -1.11 11.53
N GLY A 11 -0.20 0.02 11.24
CA GLY A 11 1.16 0.05 10.70
C GLY A 11 2.19 0.40 11.78
N ASP A 12 3.43 0.60 11.36
CA ASP A 12 4.57 0.79 12.26
C ASP A 12 4.67 2.21 12.86
N VAL A 13 3.88 3.16 12.35
CA VAL A 13 3.99 4.58 12.67
C VAL A 13 2.83 5.02 13.58
N ASP A 14 3.15 5.77 14.64
CA ASP A 14 2.17 6.52 15.44
C ASP A 14 1.65 7.72 14.63
N PHE A 15 0.59 7.47 13.86
CA PHE A 15 0.01 8.45 12.94
C PHE A 15 -0.37 9.77 13.63
N GLU A 16 -0.97 9.71 14.82
CA GLU A 16 -1.42 10.91 15.52
C GLU A 16 -0.25 11.75 16.04
N GLY A 17 0.80 11.11 16.56
CA GLY A 17 2.00 11.80 17.05
C GLY A 17 2.87 12.46 15.97
N VAL A 18 2.72 12.05 14.71
CA VAL A 18 3.54 12.55 13.59
C VAL A 18 2.78 13.33 12.51
N LYS A 19 1.44 13.29 12.48
CA LYS A 19 0.64 13.93 11.41
C LYS A 19 0.88 15.44 11.26
N GLU A 20 1.21 16.15 12.34
CA GLU A 20 1.45 17.60 12.32
C GLU A 20 2.90 17.96 11.99
N LYS A 21 3.81 16.98 12.03
CA LYS A 21 5.24 17.15 11.74
C LYS A 21 5.57 16.75 10.30
N ALA A 22 4.88 15.75 9.76
CA ALA A 22 5.09 15.26 8.42
C ALA A 22 4.33 16.11 7.39
N SER A 23 4.98 16.47 6.27
CA SER A 23 4.32 17.16 5.16
C SER A 23 3.35 16.25 4.39
N MET A 24 3.62 14.94 4.38
CA MET A 24 2.76 13.88 3.83
C MET A 24 2.92 12.61 4.66
N ILE A 25 1.84 11.85 4.83
CA ILE A 25 1.82 10.60 5.58
C ILE A 25 0.84 9.62 4.95
N THR A 26 1.24 8.35 4.79
CA THR A 26 0.36 7.31 4.25
C THR A 26 -0.40 6.61 5.38
N PRO A 27 -1.75 6.59 5.37
CA PRO A 27 -2.53 5.99 6.44
C PRO A 27 -2.45 4.46 6.41
N VAL A 28 -2.66 3.84 7.57
CA VAL A 28 -2.91 2.40 7.67
C VAL A 28 -4.22 2.21 8.43
N PRO A 29 -5.23 1.54 7.84
CA PRO A 29 -5.24 0.94 6.49
C PRO A 29 -5.36 1.98 5.35
N GLY A 30 -5.11 1.53 4.10
CA GLY A 30 -5.38 2.31 2.89
C GLY A 30 -4.18 2.98 2.20
N GLY A 31 -2.99 2.90 2.79
CA GLY A 31 -1.76 3.46 2.23
C GLY A 31 -1.04 2.51 1.26
N VAL A 32 0.08 1.94 1.72
CA VAL A 32 1.01 1.20 0.86
C VAL A 32 0.47 -0.13 0.34
N GLY A 33 -0.45 -0.78 1.05
CA GLY A 33 -0.96 -2.12 0.70
C GLY A 33 -1.53 -2.22 -0.73
N PRO A 34 -2.52 -1.39 -1.10
CA PRO A 34 -3.05 -1.35 -2.48
C PRO A 34 -2.00 -1.01 -3.55
N MET A 35 -1.04 -0.13 -3.23
CA MET A 35 0.03 0.23 -4.16
C MET A 35 0.99 -0.93 -4.41
N THR A 36 1.31 -1.74 -3.40
CA THR A 36 2.13 -2.94 -3.57
C THR A 36 1.51 -3.93 -4.55
N ILE A 37 0.20 -4.18 -4.44
CA ILE A 37 -0.54 -5.05 -5.38
C ILE A 37 -0.47 -4.46 -6.80
N THR A 38 -0.73 -3.16 -6.92
CA THR A 38 -0.72 -2.46 -8.21
C THR A 38 0.65 -2.54 -8.88
N MET A 39 1.72 -2.30 -8.13
CA MET A 39 3.09 -2.34 -8.65
C MET A 39 3.52 -3.76 -9.03
N LEU A 40 3.11 -4.78 -8.28
CA LEU A 40 3.32 -6.18 -8.66
C LEU A 40 2.64 -6.50 -10.00
N MET A 41 1.39 -6.10 -10.18
CA MET A 41 0.66 -6.31 -11.43
C MET A 41 1.30 -5.55 -12.59
N MET A 42 1.69 -4.30 -12.39
CA MET A 42 2.39 -3.49 -13.39
C MET A 42 3.70 -4.16 -13.83
N ASN A 43 4.49 -4.64 -12.87
CA ASN A 43 5.75 -5.34 -13.15
C ASN A 43 5.51 -6.65 -13.89
N THR A 44 4.45 -7.39 -13.53
CA THR A 44 4.05 -8.62 -14.22
C THR A 44 3.68 -8.36 -15.67
N VAL A 45 2.86 -7.33 -15.94
CA VAL A 45 2.49 -6.92 -17.30
C VAL A 45 3.72 -6.49 -18.09
N LYS A 46 4.61 -5.70 -17.48
CA LYS A 46 5.87 -5.27 -18.11
C LYS A 46 6.75 -6.47 -18.49
N ALA A 47 6.91 -7.45 -17.59
CA ALA A 47 7.66 -8.66 -17.85
C ALA A 47 7.05 -9.49 -18.98
N ALA A 48 5.71 -9.63 -19.01
CA ALA A 48 5.01 -10.33 -20.08
C ALA A 48 5.19 -9.66 -21.45
N LYS A 49 5.11 -8.32 -21.52
CA LYS A 49 5.38 -7.56 -22.75
C LYS A 49 6.79 -7.80 -23.27
N LEU A 50 7.78 -7.73 -22.39
CA LEU A 50 9.19 -7.99 -22.74
C LEU A 50 9.39 -9.43 -23.25
N ALA A 51 8.80 -10.43 -22.58
CA ALA A 51 8.88 -11.82 -23.00
C ALA A 51 8.22 -12.06 -24.38
N ALA A 52 7.16 -11.32 -24.69
CA ALA A 52 6.46 -11.38 -25.97
C ALA A 52 7.10 -10.52 -27.08
N GLY A 53 8.18 -9.78 -26.78
CA GLY A 53 8.80 -8.86 -27.74
C GLY A 53 7.98 -7.61 -28.07
N ILE A 54 6.98 -7.29 -27.25
CA ILE A 54 6.09 -6.14 -27.41
C ILE A 54 6.68 -4.96 -26.64
N LYS A 55 7.01 -3.86 -27.34
CA LYS A 55 7.47 -2.61 -26.71
C LYS A 55 6.32 -1.84 -26.06
#